data_AF-A0A917NZ70-F1
#
_entry.id   AF-A0A917NZ70-F1
#
_cell.length_a   1.000
_cell.length_b   1.000
_cell.length_c   1.000
_cell.angle_alpha   90.00
_cell.angle_beta   90.00
_cell.angle_gamma   90.00
#
_symmetry.space_group_name_H-M   'P 1'
#
loop_
_entity.id
_entity.type
_entity.pdbx_description
1 polymer ?
#
loop_
_entity_poly.entity_id
_entity_poly.type
_entity_poly.pdbx_seq_one_letter_code
_entity_poly.pdbx_strand_id
1 'polypeptide(L)'
;MVYLQRAGGQSQFSAPLQGPPPRSPALRTVVDRVMANPAGNHSLGELAGHLHLSPRHLTRLFREELSTTPARYVESIRFDIAKALLDQGHTATQAAFLAGFPSYESLRRVFARELSISPAAYQRRFSILLN
;
A
#
# COMPACT_ATOMS: atom_id res chain seq x y z
N MET A 1 -10.00 10.09 -18.09
CA MET A 1 -11.24 10.10 -17.29
C MET A 1 -11.74 8.67 -17.15
N VAL A 2 -11.62 8.06 -15.97
CA VAL A 2 -12.63 7.21 -15.31
C VAL A 2 -12.16 7.06 -13.85
N TYR A 3 -12.79 7.78 -12.91
CA TYR A 3 -12.80 7.41 -11.49
C TYR A 3 -14.11 6.69 -11.26
N LEU A 4 -14.09 5.35 -11.21
CA LEU A 4 -15.28 4.57 -10.93
C LEU A 4 -15.29 4.25 -9.45
N GLN A 5 -16.09 4.98 -8.69
CA GLN A 5 -16.58 4.55 -7.39
C GLN A 5 -17.86 3.74 -7.61
N ARG A 6 -17.85 2.39 -7.50
CA ARG A 6 -19.06 1.60 -7.19
C ARG A 6 -18.79 0.29 -6.43
N ALA A 7 -19.75 0.05 -5.53
CA ALA A 7 -20.18 -1.14 -4.81
C ALA A 7 -19.66 -2.53 -5.25
N GLY A 8 -19.48 -3.39 -4.25
CA GLY A 8 -19.17 -4.81 -4.42
C GLY A 8 -17.67 -5.04 -4.27
N GLY A 9 -17.29 -5.69 -3.16
CA GLY A 9 -15.89 -5.91 -2.80
C GLY A 9 -15.04 -6.41 -3.97
N GLN A 10 -13.78 -5.96 -4.00
CA GLN A 10 -12.69 -6.41 -4.87
C GLN A 10 -12.41 -5.66 -6.18
N SER A 11 -12.92 -4.43 -6.40
CA SER A 11 -12.51 -3.65 -7.59
C SER A 11 -12.47 -2.13 -7.35
N GLN A 12 -11.40 -1.63 -6.72
CA GLN A 12 -11.08 -0.18 -6.81
C GLN A 12 -9.69 0.29 -6.35
N PHE A 13 -8.66 -0.55 -6.29
CA PHE A 13 -7.30 -0.04 -6.05
C PHE A 13 -6.73 0.53 -7.35
N SER A 14 -7.21 1.73 -7.71
CA SER A 14 -6.88 2.44 -8.94
C SER A 14 -5.63 3.31 -8.78
N ALA A 15 -4.52 2.65 -8.48
CA ALA A 15 -3.23 2.95 -9.07
C ALA A 15 -2.45 1.65 -8.86
N PRO A 16 -2.01 0.97 -9.93
CA PRO A 16 -1.26 -0.25 -9.74
C PRO A 16 -0.01 0.16 -8.95
N LEU A 17 0.40 -0.69 -8.01
CA LEU A 17 1.82 -1.03 -7.84
C LEU A 17 2.48 -0.73 -9.19
N GLN A 18 3.29 0.32 -9.33
CA GLN A 18 3.60 0.94 -10.65
C GLN A 18 4.36 0.04 -11.65
N GLY A 19 4.36 -1.29 -11.45
CA GLY A 19 4.85 -2.29 -12.35
C GLY A 19 3.86 -3.46 -12.53
N PRO A 20 4.26 -4.48 -13.30
CA PRO A 20 3.44 -5.67 -13.48
C PRO A 20 3.16 -6.37 -12.14
N PRO A 21 2.00 -7.02 -12.00
CA PRO A 21 1.72 -7.82 -10.81
C PRO A 21 2.79 -8.91 -10.66
N PRO A 22 3.11 -9.32 -9.41
CA PRO A 22 4.04 -10.42 -9.21
C PRO A 22 3.59 -11.69 -9.95
N ARG A 23 4.54 -12.28 -10.65
CA ARG A 23 4.46 -13.55 -11.37
C ARG A 23 4.65 -14.74 -10.43
N SER A 24 5.55 -14.65 -9.45
CA SER A 24 5.81 -15.78 -8.55
C SER A 24 4.69 -15.96 -7.52
N PRO A 25 4.28 -17.21 -7.23
CA PRO A 25 3.28 -17.49 -6.19
C PRO A 25 3.68 -16.92 -4.82
N ALA A 26 4.96 -16.97 -4.47
CA ALA A 26 5.48 -16.43 -3.21
C ALA A 26 5.19 -14.93 -3.06
N LEU A 27 5.46 -14.12 -4.09
CA LEU A 27 5.23 -12.67 -4.03
C LEU A 27 3.73 -12.32 -4.09
N ARG A 28 2.91 -13.10 -4.82
CA ARG A 28 1.44 -12.97 -4.77
C ARG A 28 0.90 -13.20 -3.36
N THR A 29 1.35 -14.25 -2.67
CA THR A 29 0.98 -14.50 -1.27
C THR A 29 1.38 -13.35 -0.34
N VAL A 30 2.52 -12.68 -0.58
CA VAL A 30 2.86 -11.46 0.17
C VAL A 30 1.85 -10.35 -0.09
N VAL A 31 1.48 -10.11 -1.35
CA VAL A 31 0.49 -9.07 -1.70
C VAL A 31 -0.83 -9.34 -1.01
N ASP A 32 -1.36 -10.55 -1.15
CA ASP A 32 -2.64 -10.95 -0.58
C ASP A 32 -2.66 -10.79 0.94
N ARG A 33 -1.57 -11.19 1.61
CA ARG A 33 -1.42 -11.05 3.06
C ARG A 33 -1.38 -9.59 3.50
N VAL A 34 -0.65 -8.72 2.78
CA VAL A 34 -0.58 -7.30 3.11
C VAL A 34 -1.92 -6.62 2.85
N MET A 35 -2.61 -6.95 1.76
CA MET A 35 -3.93 -6.40 1.44
C MET A 35 -5.01 -6.83 2.44
N ALA A 36 -4.98 -8.09 2.89
CA ALA A 36 -5.95 -8.63 3.85
C ALA A 36 -5.82 -7.99 5.24
N ASN A 37 -4.60 -7.65 5.66
CA ASN A 37 -4.35 -6.97 6.93
C ASN A 37 -3.14 -6.02 6.83
N PRO A 38 -3.32 -4.80 6.30
CA PRO A 38 -2.20 -3.87 6.07
C PRO A 38 -1.50 -3.43 7.36
N ALA A 39 -2.23 -3.38 8.48
CA ALA A 39 -1.69 -3.10 9.81
C ALA A 39 -0.94 -4.27 10.46
N GLY A 40 -0.94 -5.46 9.84
CA GLY A 40 -0.22 -6.63 10.31
C GLY A 40 1.31 -6.45 10.33
N ASN A 41 1.98 -7.35 11.05
CA ASN A 41 3.44 -7.43 11.03
C ASN A 41 3.93 -8.06 9.72
N HIS A 42 4.37 -7.19 8.80
CA HIS A 42 4.93 -7.59 7.50
C HIS A 42 6.43 -7.35 7.43
N SER A 43 7.14 -7.57 8.55
CA SER A 43 8.60 -7.57 8.52
C SER A 43 9.13 -8.65 7.56
N LEU A 44 10.35 -8.45 7.06
CA LEU A 44 10.99 -9.42 6.18
C LEU A 44 11.05 -10.83 6.79
N GLY A 45 11.31 -10.92 8.10
CA GLY A 45 11.36 -12.19 8.82
C GLY A 45 10.00 -12.90 8.85
N GLU A 46 8.94 -12.17 9.18
CA GLU A 46 7.57 -12.72 9.21
C GLU A 46 7.11 -13.19 7.83
N LEU A 47 7.35 -12.38 6.80
CA LEU A 47 6.98 -12.74 5.43
C LEU A 47 7.77 -13.95 4.93
N ALA A 48 9.07 -14.00 5.21
CA ALA A 48 9.91 -15.13 4.81
C ALA A 48 9.53 -16.41 5.56
N GLY A 49 9.28 -16.33 6.87
CA GLY A 49 8.86 -17.46 7.70
C GLY A 49 7.54 -18.06 7.24
N HIS A 50 6.54 -17.22 6.95
CA HIS A 50 5.24 -17.67 6.42
C HIS A 50 5.35 -18.40 5.07
N LEU A 51 6.34 -18.04 4.25
CA LEU A 51 6.56 -18.66 2.94
C LEU A 51 7.55 -19.82 2.99
N HIS A 52 8.07 -20.18 4.17
CA HIS A 52 9.16 -21.14 4.34
C HIS A 52 10.40 -20.79 3.50
N LEU A 53 10.69 -19.50 3.34
CA LEU A 53 11.85 -18.99 2.64
C LEU A 53 12.85 -18.37 3.62
N SER A 54 14.11 -18.28 3.22
CA SER A 54 15.06 -17.41 3.92
C SER A 54 14.79 -15.94 3.58
N PRO A 55 15.05 -14.99 4.51
CA PRO A 55 14.99 -13.55 4.25
C PRO A 55 15.79 -13.10 3.01
N ARG A 56 16.96 -13.73 2.79
CA ARG A 56 17.82 -13.50 1.62
C ARG A 56 17.14 -13.92 0.33
N HIS A 57 16.52 -15.10 0.30
CA HIS A 57 15.81 -15.58 -0.89
C HIS A 57 14.62 -14.68 -1.21
N LEU A 58 13.80 -14.33 -0.21
CA LEU A 58 12.66 -13.45 -0.43
C LEU A 58 13.10 -12.08 -0.96
N THR A 59 14.16 -11.50 -0.40
CA THR A 59 14.73 -10.23 -0.90
C THR A 59 15.19 -10.34 -2.35
N ARG A 60 15.85 -11.45 -2.71
CA ARG A 60 16.30 -11.70 -4.09
C ARG A 60 15.11 -11.78 -5.06
N LEU A 61 14.05 -12.51 -4.70
CA LEU A 61 12.83 -12.58 -5.52
C LEU A 61 12.22 -11.20 -5.76
N PHE A 62 12.09 -10.36 -4.73
CA PHE A 62 11.61 -8.99 -4.88
C PHE A 62 12.48 -8.14 -5.82
N ARG A 63 13.81 -8.31 -5.75
CA ARG A 63 14.74 -7.57 -6.62
C ARG A 63 14.66 -8.02 -8.08
N GLU A 64 14.66 -9.32 -8.31
CA GLU A 64 14.66 -9.90 -9.65
C GLU A 64 13.33 -9.70 -10.38
N GLU A 65 12.21 -9.76 -9.65
CA GLU A 65 10.88 -9.74 -10.24
C GLU A 65 10.22 -8.37 -10.23
N LEU A 66 10.41 -7.61 -9.15
CA LEU A 66 9.71 -6.34 -8.90
C LEU A 66 10.67 -5.15 -8.79
N SER A 67 11.97 -5.36 -8.97
CA SER A 67 13.01 -4.32 -8.90
C SER A 67 12.99 -3.48 -7.62
N THR A 68 12.47 -4.03 -6.52
CA THR A 68 12.29 -3.31 -5.25
C THR A 68 12.65 -4.20 -4.06
N THR A 69 12.47 -3.70 -2.84
CA THR A 69 12.62 -4.48 -1.62
C THR A 69 11.26 -4.88 -1.04
N PRO A 70 11.19 -5.95 -0.25
CA PRO A 70 9.97 -6.33 0.46
C PRO A 70 9.36 -5.17 1.25
N ALA A 71 10.18 -4.45 2.03
CA ALA A 71 9.73 -3.33 2.86
C ALA A 71 9.16 -2.17 2.04
N ARG A 72 9.81 -1.80 0.92
CA ARG A 72 9.30 -0.73 0.05
C ARG A 72 8.00 -1.11 -0.63
N TYR A 73 7.87 -2.38 -1.00
CA TYR A 73 6.65 -2.88 -1.64
C TYR A 73 5.47 -2.94 -0.65
N VAL A 74 5.71 -3.34 0.60
CA VAL A 74 4.69 -3.23 1.65
C VAL A 74 4.31 -1.77 1.87
N GLU A 75 5.29 -0.85 1.94
CA GLU A 75 5.02 0.59 2.08
C GLU A 75 4.17 1.13 0.92
N SER A 76 4.40 0.69 -0.33
CA SER A 76 3.59 1.12 -1.47
C SER A 76 2.15 0.60 -1.38
N ILE A 77 1.93 -0.66 -1.01
CA ILE A 77 0.58 -1.19 -0.79
C ILE A 77 -0.14 -0.37 0.28
N ARG A 78 0.52 -0.14 1.43
CA ARG A 78 -0.05 0.66 2.51
C ARG A 78 -0.36 2.08 2.04
N PHE A 79 0.51 2.69 1.25
CA PHE A 79 0.29 4.02 0.71
C PHE A 79 -0.95 4.09 -0.21
N ASP A 80 -1.15 3.10 -1.07
CA ASP A 80 -2.32 3.01 -1.94
C ASP A 80 -3.61 2.84 -1.14
N ILE A 81 -3.59 2.00 -0.10
CA ILE A 81 -4.71 1.84 0.83
C ILE A 81 -5.00 3.17 1.57
N ALA A 82 -3.97 3.88 2.03
CA ALA A 82 -4.15 5.16 2.71
C ALA A 82 -4.80 6.22 1.79
N LYS A 83 -4.41 6.30 0.51
CA LYS A 83 -5.08 7.17 -0.47
C LYS A 83 -6.56 6.81 -0.62
N ALA A 84 -6.86 5.52 -0.79
CA ALA A 84 -8.25 5.07 -0.92
C ALA A 84 -9.10 5.40 0.32
N LEU A 85 -8.53 5.28 1.52
CA LEU A 85 -9.21 5.67 2.76
C LEU A 85 -9.46 7.18 2.84
N LEU A 86 -8.50 8.00 2.40
CA LEU A 86 -8.68 9.45 2.31
C LEU A 86 -9.78 9.81 1.30
N ASP A 87 -9.82 9.13 0.15
CA ASP A 87 -10.85 9.31 -0.88
C ASP A 87 -12.24 8.93 -0.36
N GLN A 88 -12.32 7.97 0.57
CA GLN A 88 -13.55 7.58 1.29
C GLN A 88 -13.93 8.54 2.43
N GLY A 89 -13.15 9.60 2.67
CA GLY A 89 -13.45 10.62 3.67
C GLY A 89 -12.87 10.36 5.07
N HIS A 90 -12.05 9.31 5.25
CA HIS A 90 -11.35 9.14 6.52
C HIS A 90 -10.40 10.29 6.81
N THR A 91 -10.23 10.66 8.07
CA THR A 91 -9.18 11.62 8.44
C THR A 91 -7.79 11.05 8.13
N ALA A 92 -6.81 11.91 7.89
CA ALA A 92 -5.45 11.46 7.60
C ALA A 92 -4.82 10.61 8.72
N THR A 93 -5.20 10.86 9.97
CA THR A 93 -4.79 10.03 11.10
C THR A 93 -5.42 8.65 11.08
N GLN A 94 -6.71 8.54 10.75
CA GLN A 94 -7.39 7.24 10.59
C GLN A 94 -6.80 6.46 9.42
N ALA A 95 -6.62 7.11 8.26
CA ALA A 95 -5.97 6.51 7.09
C ALA A 95 -4.55 6.01 7.44
N ALA A 96 -3.81 6.82 8.19
CA ALA A 96 -2.70 6.46 9.07
C ALA A 96 -2.66 4.99 9.52
N PHE A 97 -3.45 4.77 10.55
CA PHE A 97 -3.45 3.54 11.32
C PHE A 97 -4.11 2.38 10.57
N LEU A 98 -5.20 2.64 9.85
CA LEU A 98 -5.92 1.62 9.08
C LEU A 98 -5.06 1.05 7.94
N ALA A 99 -4.26 1.89 7.29
CA ALA A 99 -3.29 1.44 6.29
C ALA A 99 -2.02 0.83 6.89
N GLY A 100 -1.88 0.77 8.21
CA GLY A 100 -0.73 0.14 8.86
C GLY A 100 0.54 0.98 8.93
N PHE A 101 0.45 2.30 8.78
CA PHE A 101 1.57 3.18 9.15
C PHE A 101 1.62 3.32 10.68
N PRO A 102 2.82 3.38 11.28
CA PRO A 102 2.96 3.48 12.73
C PRO A 102 2.52 4.85 13.27
N SER A 103 2.43 5.86 12.40
CA SER A 103 1.98 7.20 12.77
C SER A 103 1.56 8.01 11.54
N TYR A 104 0.78 9.08 11.77
CA TYR A 104 0.47 10.09 10.76
C TYR A 104 1.75 10.69 10.14
N GLU A 105 2.78 11.00 10.94
CA GLU A 105 4.04 11.54 10.42
C GLU A 105 4.74 10.58 9.45
N SER A 106 4.59 9.27 9.65
CA SER A 106 5.13 8.27 8.73
C SER A 106 4.40 8.29 7.39
N LEU A 107 3.07 8.36 7.40
CA LEU A 107 2.28 8.55 6.19
C LEU A 107 2.60 9.88 5.49
N ARG A 108 2.74 10.97 6.26
CA ARG A 108 3.08 12.29 5.74
C ARG A 108 4.42 12.29 5.01
N ARG A 109 5.45 11.62 5.54
CA ARG A 109 6.75 11.48 4.87
C ARG A 109 6.63 10.74 3.54
N VAL A 110 5.84 9.68 3.49
CA VAL A 110 5.57 8.94 2.25
C VAL A 110 4.84 9.81 1.25
N PHE A 111 3.77 10.50 1.66
CA PHE A 111 3.03 11.45 0.82
C PHE A 111 3.92 12.55 0.22
N ALA A 112 4.82 13.14 1.03
CA ALA A 112 5.77 14.14 0.56
C ALA A 112 6.74 13.56 -0.48
N ARG A 113 7.20 12.33 -0.28
CA ARG A 113 8.12 11.64 -1.20
C ARG A 113 7.46 11.25 -2.51
N GLU A 114 6.24 10.73 -2.47
CA GLU A 114 5.55 10.17 -3.65
C GLU A 114 4.78 11.24 -4.44
N LEU A 115 4.19 12.24 -3.77
CA LEU A 115 3.27 13.22 -4.38
C LEU A 115 3.63 14.68 -4.10
N SER A 116 4.69 14.96 -3.33
CA SER A 116 5.12 16.31 -2.96
C SER A 116 4.04 17.17 -2.29
N ILE A 117 3.05 16.53 -1.64
CA ILE A 117 1.96 17.18 -0.89
C ILE A 117 1.71 16.44 0.42
N SER A 118 0.98 17.05 1.35
CA SER A 118 0.57 16.38 2.59
C SER A 118 -0.73 15.56 2.39
N PRO A 119 -1.01 14.57 3.26
CA PRO A 119 -2.27 13.83 3.23
C PRO A 119 -3.51 14.75 3.33
N ALA A 120 -3.43 15.79 4.16
CA ALA A 120 -4.51 16.77 4.31
C ALA A 120 -4.71 17.66 3.07
N ALA A 121 -3.63 17.99 2.36
CA ALA A 121 -3.72 18.71 1.08
C ALA A 121 -4.31 17.82 -0.02
N TYR A 122 -3.95 16.54 -0.04
CA TYR A 122 -4.55 15.53 -0.91
C TYR A 122 -6.07 15.44 -0.66
N GLN A 123 -6.49 15.22 0.60
CA GLN A 123 -7.91 15.12 0.97
C GLN A 123 -8.72 16.35 0.56
N ARG A 124 -8.20 17.57 0.78
CA ARG A 124 -8.88 18.81 0.38
C ARG A 124 -9.14 18.90 -1.13
N ARG A 125 -8.24 18.39 -1.97
CA ARG A 125 -8.42 18.39 -3.44
C ARG A 125 -9.55 17.46 -3.87
N PHE A 126 -9.72 16.32 -3.22
CA PHE A 126 -10.76 15.35 -3.56
C PHE A 126 -12.12 15.67 -2.93
N SER A 127 -12.14 16.28 -1.75
CA SER A 127 -13.38 16.77 -1.13
C SER A 127 -14.12 17.82 -1.95
N ILE A 128 -13.42 18.58 -2.81
CA ILE A 128 -14.03 19.61 -3.68
C ILE A 128 -14.67 18.99 -4.94
N LEU A 129 -14.25 17.78 -5.36
CA LEU A 129 -14.76 17.12 -6.56
C LEU A 129 -16.02 16.27 -6.31
N LEU A 130 -16.42 16.08 -5.06
CA LEU A 130 -17.58 15.28 -4.63
C LEU A 130 -18.75 16.12 -4.12
N ASN A 131 -18.68 17.44 -4.27
CA ASN A 131 -19.67 18.42 -3.82
C ASN A 131 -20.16 19.27 -4.99
#